data_AF-A0A7V9HL27-F1
#
_entry.id   AF-A0A7V9HL27-F1
#
_cell.length_a   1.000
_cell.length_b   1.000
_cell.length_c   1.000
_cell.angle_alpha   90.00
_cell.angle_beta   90.00
_cell.angle_gamma   90.00
#
_symmetry.space_group_name_H-M   'P 1'
#
loop_
_entity.id
_entity.type
_entity.pdbx_description
1 polymer ?
#
loop_
_entity_poly.entity_id
_entity_poly.type
_entity_poly.pdbx_seq_one_letter_code
_entity_poly.pdbx_strand_id
1 'polypeptide(L)'
;MLAGAGGEATRLAMRILVRMAPLYGADRLLEVTRAHIDGCIYEGDAGLEFAERLARLGGVVRVPTSLNVVSLDRSRWRELGT
;
A
#
# COMPACT_ATOMS: atom_id res chain seq x y z
N MET A 1 -7.06 0.06 14.16
CA MET A 1 -6.21 -0.64 13.17
C MET A 1 -4.97 -1.31 13.77
N LEU A 2 -4.20 -0.65 14.65
CA LEU A 2 -3.04 -1.28 15.32
C LEU A 2 -3.41 -2.50 16.19
N ALA A 3 -4.59 -2.50 16.79
CA ALA A 3 -5.12 -3.63 17.55
C ALA A 3 -5.53 -4.84 16.68
N GLY A 4 -5.32 -4.81 15.36
CA GLY A 4 -5.57 -5.97 14.48
C GLY A 4 -6.99 -6.10 13.92
N ALA A 5 -7.95 -5.28 14.36
CA ALA A 5 -9.35 -5.34 13.89
C ALA A 5 -9.54 -5.21 12.36
N GLY A 6 -8.55 -4.65 11.64
CA GLY A 6 -8.57 -4.51 10.18
C GLY A 6 -7.88 -5.66 9.42
N GLY A 7 -7.41 -6.70 10.11
CA GLY A 7 -6.57 -7.75 9.56
C GLY A 7 -5.07 -7.47 9.71
N GLU A 8 -4.26 -8.51 9.47
CA GLU A 8 -2.82 -8.48 9.70
C GLU A 8 -2.06 -7.55 8.74
N ALA A 9 -2.46 -7.51 7.46
CA ALA A 9 -1.89 -6.58 6.49
C ALA A 9 -2.10 -5.11 6.92
N THR A 10 -3.32 -4.75 7.33
CA THR A 10 -3.63 -3.40 7.83
C THR A 10 -2.85 -3.09 9.11
N ARG A 11 -2.71 -4.05 10.02
CA ARG A 11 -1.90 -3.88 11.25
C ARG A 11 -0.43 -3.61 10.92
N LEU A 12 0.15 -4.37 10.00
CA LEU A 12 1.53 -4.17 9.51
C LEU A 12 1.70 -2.78 8.89
N ALA A 13 0.83 -2.39 7.95
CA ALA A 13 0.89 -1.08 7.30
C ALA A 13 0.80 0.07 8.32
N MET A 14 -0.15 0.01 9.25
CA MET A 14 -0.29 1.03 10.29
C MET A 14 0.89 1.08 11.26
N ARG A 15 1.51 -0.07 11.57
CA ARG A 15 2.73 -0.09 12.40
C ARG A 15 3.88 0.64 11.72
N ILE A 16 4.03 0.50 10.40
CA ILE A 16 5.03 1.23 9.61
C ILE A 16 4.72 2.73 9.67
N LEU A 17 3.49 3.14 9.34
CA LEU A 17 3.10 4.56 9.36
C LEU A 17 3.34 5.22 10.71
N VAL A 18 2.90 4.60 11.81
CA VAL A 18 3.09 5.15 13.16
C VAL A 18 4.55 5.18 13.58
N ARG A 19 5.38 4.23 13.12
CA ARG A 19 6.83 4.27 13.38
C ARG A 19 7.53 5.38 12.60
N MET A 20 7.06 5.68 11.39
CA MET A 20 7.60 6.74 10.55
C MET A 20 7.12 8.14 10.96
N ALA A 21 5.89 8.27 11.48
CA ALA A 21 5.27 9.57 11.76
C ALA A 21 6.15 10.55 12.58
N PRO A 22 6.85 10.13 13.66
CA PRO A 22 7.74 11.04 14.39
C PRO A 22 8.93 11.54 13.56
N LEU A 23 9.43 10.73 12.63
CA LEU A 23 10.54 11.12 11.74
C LEU A 23 10.14 12.24 10.78
N TYR A 24 8.85 12.32 10.46
CA TYR A 24 8.26 13.37 9.64
C TYR A 24 7.65 14.51 10.46
N GLY A 25 7.72 14.47 11.80
CA GLY A 25 7.05 15.44 12.67
C GLY A 25 5.52 15.41 12.56
N ALA A 26 4.95 14.25 12.23
CA ALA A 26 3.52 14.09 12.01
C ALA A 26 2.81 13.63 13.29
N ASP A 27 1.99 14.51 13.86
CA ASP A 27 1.18 14.21 15.06
C ASP A 27 -0.14 13.50 14.75
N ARG A 28 -0.56 13.52 13.48
CA ARG A 28 -1.77 12.85 13.00
C ARG A 28 -1.62 12.39 11.56
N LEU A 29 -2.36 11.35 11.21
CA LEU A 29 -2.58 10.94 9.82
C LEU A 29 -3.76 11.73 9.23
N LEU A 30 -3.73 11.93 7.92
CA LEU A 30 -4.83 12.56 7.18
C LEU A 30 -5.68 11.47 6.51
N GLU A 31 -7.00 11.62 6.62
CA GLU A 31 -7.94 10.80 5.85
C GLU A 31 -7.86 11.18 4.37
N VAL A 32 -7.85 10.18 3.50
CA VAL A 32 -7.82 10.34 2.04
C VAL A 32 -8.98 9.61 1.42
N THR A 33 -9.49 10.12 0.29
CA THR A 33 -10.60 9.49 -0.45
C THR A 33 -10.13 8.72 -1.68
N ARG A 34 -8.90 8.96 -2.15
CA ARG A 34 -8.24 8.27 -3.26
C ARG A 34 -6.73 8.26 -3.05
N ALA A 35 -6.04 7.32 -3.68
CA ALA A 35 -4.58 7.25 -3.71
C ALA A 35 -4.06 6.96 -5.12
N HIS A 36 -2.86 7.44 -5.41
CA HIS A 36 -2.08 7.02 -6.56
C HIS A 36 -0.75 6.46 -6.04
N ILE A 37 -0.41 5.24 -6.43
CA ILE A 37 0.87 4.63 -6.07
C ILE A 37 1.82 4.81 -7.25
N ASP A 38 2.75 5.75 -7.05
CA ASP A 38 3.92 5.91 -7.90
C ASP A 38 5.06 5.04 -7.35
N GLY A 39 5.77 4.31 -8.21
CA GLY A 39 6.83 3.38 -7.76
C GLY A 39 6.41 1.92 -7.56
N CYS A 40 5.36 1.44 -8.23
CA CYS A 40 5.11 -0.02 -8.33
C CYS A 40 6.11 -0.69 -9.29
N ILE A 41 7.39 -0.55 -9.02
CA ILE A 41 8.48 -1.13 -9.80
C ILE A 41 9.26 -2.12 -8.94
N TYR A 42 10.04 -2.96 -9.59
CA TYR A 42 10.96 -3.83 -8.87
C TYR A 42 12.15 -3.02 -8.34
N GLU A 43 12.13 -2.71 -7.05
CA GLU A 43 13.18 -1.97 -6.34
C GLU A 43 14.16 -2.90 -5.58
N GLY A 44 14.20 -4.19 -5.94
CA GLY A 44 15.00 -5.22 -5.30
C GLY A 44 14.20 -6.13 -4.36
N ASP A 45 14.87 -7.16 -3.83
CA ASP A 45 14.25 -8.25 -3.06
C ASP A 45 13.44 -7.75 -1.86
N ALA A 46 13.94 -6.74 -1.13
CA ALA A 46 13.27 -6.22 0.04
C ALA A 46 11.93 -5.53 -0.31
N GLY A 47 11.89 -4.77 -1.41
CA GLY A 47 10.66 -4.13 -1.89
C GLY A 47 9.64 -5.16 -2.37
N LEU A 48 10.10 -6.19 -3.08
CA LEU A 48 9.26 -7.30 -3.51
C LEU A 48 8.71 -8.09 -2.31
N GLU A 49 9.56 -8.47 -1.35
CA GLU A 49 9.14 -9.20 -0.15
C GLU A 49 8.10 -8.41 0.65
N PHE A 50 8.27 -7.08 0.75
CA PHE A 50 7.29 -6.21 1.39
C PHE A 50 5.92 -6.29 0.71
N ALA A 51 5.87 -6.15 -0.62
CA ALA A 51 4.64 -6.22 -1.39
C ALA A 51 3.98 -7.61 -1.30
N GLU A 52 4.76 -8.67 -1.49
CA GLU A 52 4.28 -10.05 -1.38
C GLU A 52 3.78 -10.38 0.03
N ARG A 53 4.46 -9.88 1.07
CA ARG A 53 4.04 -10.10 2.45
C ARG A 53 2.69 -9.47 2.72
N LEU A 54 2.45 -8.24 2.24
CA LEU A 54 1.13 -7.60 2.35
C LEU A 54 0.07 -8.43 1.62
N ALA A 55 0.35 -8.93 0.42
CA ALA A 55 -0.56 -9.79 -0.34
C ALA A 55 -0.85 -11.12 0.37
N ARG A 56 0.17 -11.81 0.88
CA ARG A 56 0.03 -13.05 1.66
C ARG A 56 -0.82 -12.87 2.92
N LEU A 57 -0.77 -11.69 3.54
CA LEU A 57 -1.58 -11.34 4.71
C LEU A 57 -3.02 -10.88 4.35
N GLY A 58 -3.44 -11.01 3.09
CA GLY A 58 -4.77 -10.62 2.62
C GLY A 58 -4.96 -9.10 2.47
N GLY A 59 -3.87 -8.37 2.22
CA GLY A 59 -3.91 -6.92 2.04
C GLY A 59 -4.75 -6.50 0.84
N VAL A 60 -5.63 -5.54 1.06
CA VAL A 60 -6.44 -4.89 0.02
C VAL A 60 -6.40 -3.38 0.21
N VAL A 61 -6.47 -2.65 -0.90
CA VAL A 61 -6.61 -1.19 -0.87
C VAL A 61 -8.00 -0.81 -0.33
N ARG A 62 -8.07 0.24 0.50
CA ARG A 62 -9.32 0.68 1.17
C ARG A 62 -10.04 1.81 0.44
N VAL A 63 -9.35 2.52 -0.44
CA VAL A 63 -9.87 3.61 -1.26
C VAL A 63 -9.56 3.32 -2.73
N PRO A 64 -10.31 3.90 -3.68
CA PRO A 64 -9.95 3.82 -5.09
C PRO A 64 -8.47 4.22 -5.28
N THR A 65 -7.69 3.29 -5.82
CA THR A 65 -6.24 3.40 -5.93
C THR A 65 -5.82 3.12 -7.37
N SER A 66 -5.09 4.05 -7.97
CA SER A 66 -4.45 3.86 -9.27
C SER A 66 -2.95 3.59 -9.10
N LEU A 67 -2.33 3.04 -10.14
CA LEU A 67 -0.90 2.77 -10.22
C LEU A 67 -0.26 3.64 -11.29
N ASN A 68 1.06 3.86 -11.18
CA ASN A 68 1.83 4.40 -12.30
C ASN A 68 1.61 3.54 -13.56
N VAL A 69 1.42 4.18 -14.72
CA VAL A 69 1.17 3.52 -16.01
C VAL A 69 2.25 2.50 -16.39
N VAL A 70 3.52 2.72 -16.02
CA VAL A 70 4.60 1.78 -16.34
C VAL A 70 4.52 0.49 -15.51
N SER A 71 3.83 0.56 -14.39
CA SER A 71 3.64 -0.53 -13.43
C SER A 71 2.34 -1.30 -13.65
N LEU A 72 1.60 -0.94 -14.68
CA LEU A 72 0.33 -1.56 -14.99
C LEU A 72 0.54 -3.00 -15.46
N ASP A 73 -0.26 -3.93 -14.94
CA ASP A 73 -0.22 -5.32 -15.38
C ASP A 73 -0.63 -5.40 -16.86
N ARG A 74 0.37 -5.52 -17.73
CA ARG A 74 0.20 -5.56 -19.19
C ARG A 74 -0.59 -6.78 -19.65
N SER A 75 -0.73 -7.82 -18.84
CA SER A 75 -1.57 -8.97 -19.17
C SER A 75 -3.05 -8.71 -18.86
N ARG A 76 -3.33 -7.93 -17.82
CA ARG A 76 -4.67 -7.64 -17.30
C ARG A 76 -5.15 -6.21 -17.56
N TRP A 77 -4.42 -5.44 -18.36
CA TRP A 77 -4.68 -4.01 -18.55
C TRP A 77 -6.10 -3.65 -18.94
N ARG A 78 -6.79 -4.52 -19.68
CA ARG A 78 -8.18 -4.33 -20.11
C ARG A 78 -9.19 -4.41 -18.97
N GLU A 79 -8.85 -5.12 -17.89
CA GLU A 79 -9.69 -5.24 -16.69
C GLU A 79 -9.61 -4.01 -15.79
N LEU A 80 -8.58 -3.17 -15.97
CA LEU A 80 -8.30 -2.04 -15.09
C LEU A 80 -9.08 -0.76 -15.44
N GLY A 81 -9.86 -0.78 -16.53
CA GLY A 81 -10.76 0.32 -16.93
C GLY A 81 -10.05 1.59 -17.43
N THR A 82 -10.80 2.44 -18.11
CA THR A 82 -10.43 3.85 -18.43
C THR A 82 -10.85 4.79 -17.32
#